data_AF-A0A0N8GEG5-F1
#
_entry.id   AF-A0A0N8GEG5-F1
#
_cell.length_a   1.000
_cell.length_b   1.000
_cell.length_c   1.000
_cell.angle_alpha   90.00
_cell.angle_beta   90.00
_cell.angle_gamma   90.00
#
_symmetry.space_group_name_H-M   'P 1'
#
loop_
_entity.id
_entity.type
_entity.pdbx_description
1 polymer ?
#
loop_
_entity_poly.entity_id
_entity_poly.type
_entity_poly.pdbx_seq_one_letter_code
_entity_poly.pdbx_strand_id
1 'polypeptide(L)'
;MLTLRSASLAVAAAVLGGLSIFAAAGPAAAAGAYGPDTCRQGYVWRESFVGDTVCVTPAERARAKADNFAAKYRVNPSGGAYGRDTCRNGYVWREAFPGDHVCVTPAQRARARHDNARAVGRYENSY
;
A
#
# COMPACT_ATOMS: atom_id res chain seq x y z
N MET A 1 74.34 -25.40 -15.26
CA MET A 1 73.52 -25.45 -14.03
C MET A 1 73.43 -24.03 -13.48
N LEU A 2 72.22 -23.62 -13.05
CA LEU A 2 71.82 -22.33 -12.45
C LEU A 2 71.65 -21.10 -13.39
N THR A 3 70.39 -20.81 -13.67
CA THR A 3 69.81 -19.59 -14.25
C THR A 3 69.76 -18.43 -13.24
N LEU A 4 69.87 -17.17 -13.68
CA LEU A 4 69.15 -16.02 -13.08
C LEU A 4 69.20 -14.80 -14.04
N ARG A 5 68.10 -14.52 -14.76
CA ARG A 5 67.03 -13.52 -14.52
C ARG A 5 67.32 -12.13 -15.09
N SER A 6 66.69 -11.86 -16.23
CA SER A 6 66.55 -10.57 -16.89
C SER A 6 65.88 -9.53 -15.99
N ALA A 7 66.45 -8.34 -15.91
CA ALA A 7 65.79 -7.15 -15.38
C ALA A 7 65.35 -6.29 -16.58
N SER A 8 64.04 -6.07 -16.71
CA SER A 8 63.50 -5.10 -17.67
C SER A 8 62.72 -4.05 -16.90
N LEU A 9 63.16 -2.80 -17.08
CA LEU A 9 62.55 -1.59 -16.55
C LEU A 9 61.15 -1.38 -17.12
N ALA A 10 60.28 -0.86 -16.26
CA ALA A 10 58.86 -0.62 -16.48
C ALA A 10 58.57 0.39 -17.60
N VAL A 11 57.45 0.17 -18.31
CA VAL A 11 56.75 1.24 -19.02
C VAL A 11 55.41 1.43 -18.32
N ALA A 12 55.26 2.55 -17.63
CA ALA A 12 54.00 2.99 -17.04
C ALA A 12 53.11 3.57 -18.14
N ALA A 13 52.04 2.87 -18.50
CA ALA A 13 50.94 3.43 -19.30
C ALA A 13 49.88 3.96 -18.33
N ALA A 14 49.81 5.28 -18.18
CA ALA A 14 48.71 5.95 -17.48
C ALA A 14 47.44 5.80 -18.33
N VAL A 15 46.58 4.86 -17.96
CA VAL A 15 45.25 4.74 -18.57
C VAL A 15 44.35 5.76 -17.90
N LEU A 16 44.04 6.86 -18.60
CA LEU A 16 42.96 7.78 -18.25
C LEU A 16 41.62 7.05 -18.45
N GLY A 17 41.28 6.16 -17.52
CA GLY A 17 40.00 5.47 -17.48
C GLY A 17 38.94 6.42 -16.92
N GLY A 18 38.15 7.03 -17.81
CA GLY A 18 36.98 7.81 -17.44
C GLY A 18 36.04 6.98 -16.56
N LEU A 19 35.65 7.55 -15.41
CA LEU A 19 34.71 6.95 -14.48
C LEU A 19 33.31 6.98 -15.10
N SER A 20 32.95 5.95 -15.87
CA SER A 20 31.60 5.82 -16.43
C SER A 20 30.61 5.42 -15.32
N ILE A 21 29.92 6.40 -14.76
CA ILE A 21 28.80 6.22 -13.83
C ILE A 21 27.53 5.95 -14.64
N PHE A 22 27.43 4.80 -15.30
CA PHE A 22 26.13 4.35 -15.81
C PHE A 22 25.34 3.77 -14.64
N ALA A 23 24.61 4.63 -13.93
CA ALA A 23 23.53 4.16 -13.08
C ALA A 23 22.48 3.50 -13.98
N ALA A 24 22.51 2.17 -14.06
CA ALA A 24 21.43 1.42 -14.70
C ALA A 24 20.17 1.63 -13.86
N ALA A 25 19.32 2.57 -14.28
CA ALA A 25 17.95 2.61 -13.82
C ALA A 25 17.32 1.28 -14.21
N GLY A 26 17.12 0.39 -13.23
CA GLY A 26 16.34 -0.82 -13.43
C GLY A 26 14.96 -0.46 -13.98
N PRO A 27 14.28 -1.37 -14.69
CA PRO A 27 12.95 -1.08 -15.20
C PRO A 27 12.09 -0.67 -14.02
N ALA A 28 11.60 0.58 -14.05
CA ALA A 28 10.53 0.98 -13.17
C ALA A 28 9.41 0.00 -13.43
N ALA A 29 9.06 -0.82 -12.43
CA ALA A 29 7.85 -1.63 -12.44
C ALA A 29 6.75 -0.70 -12.95
N ALA A 30 6.25 -0.96 -14.16
CA ALA A 30 5.38 -0.04 -14.85
C ALA A 30 4.10 0.04 -14.04
N ALA A 31 4.00 1.04 -13.17
CA ALA A 31 2.82 1.32 -12.38
C ALA A 31 1.62 1.35 -13.35
N GLY A 32 0.49 0.75 -12.96
CA GLY A 32 -0.69 0.71 -13.81
C GLY A 32 -1.16 2.12 -14.15
N ALA A 33 -2.19 2.23 -14.99
CA ALA A 33 -2.64 3.52 -15.56
C ALA A 33 -2.91 4.64 -14.52
N TYR A 34 -3.14 4.28 -13.25
CA TYR A 34 -3.41 5.19 -12.14
C TYR A 34 -2.39 5.10 -11.00
N GLY A 35 -1.19 4.58 -11.26
CA GLY A 35 -0.13 4.41 -10.28
C GLY A 35 -0.05 3.00 -9.69
N PRO A 36 0.75 2.80 -8.61
CA PRO A 36 1.02 1.48 -8.05
C PRO A 36 -0.22 0.78 -7.51
N ASP A 37 -1.22 1.54 -7.06
CA ASP A 37 -2.49 1.01 -6.55
C ASP A 37 -3.55 0.82 -7.64
N THR A 38 -3.16 0.78 -8.92
CA THR A 38 -4.11 0.50 -10.01
C THR A 38 -4.77 -0.85 -9.79
N CYS A 39 -6.09 -0.92 -9.83
CA CYS A 39 -6.82 -2.17 -9.63
C CYS A 39 -6.81 -3.06 -10.88
N ARG A 40 -6.71 -4.37 -10.69
CA ARG A 40 -6.97 -5.38 -11.74
C ARG A 40 -8.39 -5.20 -12.27
N GLN A 41 -8.59 -5.57 -13.54
CA GLN A 41 -9.91 -5.60 -14.16
C GLN A 41 -10.94 -6.35 -13.27
N GLY A 42 -12.11 -5.74 -13.07
CA GLY A 42 -13.17 -6.25 -12.19
C GLY A 42 -13.12 -5.74 -10.75
N TYR A 43 -12.02 -5.06 -10.36
CA TYR A 43 -11.88 -4.38 -9.07
C TYR A 43 -11.89 -2.86 -9.24
N VAL A 44 -12.22 -2.17 -8.16
CA VAL A 44 -12.27 -0.71 -8.04
C VAL A 44 -11.71 -0.28 -6.69
N TRP A 45 -11.22 0.95 -6.58
CA TRP A 45 -10.87 1.52 -5.28
C TRP A 45 -12.08 1.56 -4.35
N ARG A 46 -11.89 1.16 -3.09
CA ARG A 46 -12.95 1.08 -2.08
C ARG A 46 -13.50 2.44 -1.70
N GLU A 47 -12.67 3.49 -1.71
CA GLU A 47 -13.07 4.87 -1.42
C GLU A 47 -13.86 5.01 -0.11
N SER A 48 -13.46 4.28 0.94
CA SER A 48 -14.05 4.42 2.26
C SER A 48 -13.63 5.71 2.97
N PHE A 49 -12.62 6.41 2.46
CA PHE A 49 -12.23 7.78 2.80
C PHE A 49 -11.46 8.38 1.61
N VAL A 50 -11.13 9.67 1.70
CA VAL A 50 -10.31 10.34 0.67
C VAL A 50 -8.92 9.73 0.64
N GLY A 51 -8.54 9.13 -0.49
CA GLY A 51 -7.25 8.45 -0.65
C GLY A 51 -7.27 6.94 -0.37
N ASP A 52 -8.44 6.34 -0.09
CA ASP A 52 -8.57 4.89 0.05
C ASP A 52 -8.50 4.16 -1.30
N THR A 53 -7.28 3.76 -1.66
CA THR A 53 -6.96 3.05 -2.90
C THR A 53 -7.01 1.52 -2.75
N VAL A 54 -7.53 0.99 -1.64
CA VAL A 54 -7.70 -0.46 -1.44
C VAL A 54 -8.60 -1.03 -2.53
N CYS A 55 -8.08 -1.95 -3.35
CA CYS A 55 -8.85 -2.58 -4.42
C CYS A 55 -9.85 -3.60 -3.87
N VAL A 56 -11.12 -3.42 -4.24
CA VAL A 56 -12.27 -4.23 -3.82
C VAL A 56 -13.23 -4.43 -4.98
N THR A 57 -14.20 -5.31 -4.83
CA THR A 57 -15.31 -5.45 -5.79
C THR A 57 -16.22 -4.21 -5.75
N PRO A 58 -16.97 -3.91 -6.83
CA PRO A 58 -17.95 -2.82 -6.80
C PRO A 58 -18.98 -2.92 -5.67
N ALA A 59 -19.38 -4.14 -5.31
CA ALA A 59 -20.30 -4.39 -4.20
C ALA A 59 -19.68 -4.06 -2.84
N GLU A 60 -18.39 -4.37 -2.63
CA GLU A 60 -17.65 -4.00 -1.42
C GLU A 60 -17.48 -2.47 -1.30
N ARG A 61 -17.19 -1.76 -2.40
CA ARG A 61 -17.18 -0.28 -2.44
C ARG A 61 -18.53 0.31 -2.02
N ALA A 62 -19.63 -0.23 -2.56
CA ALA A 62 -20.98 0.22 -2.18
C ALA A 62 -21.27 0.00 -0.69
N ARG A 63 -20.84 -1.14 -0.13
CA ARG A 63 -20.98 -1.43 1.31
C ARG A 63 -20.16 -0.47 2.17
N ALA A 64 -18.92 -0.16 1.79
CA ALA A 64 -18.09 0.80 2.52
C ALA A 64 -18.72 2.20 2.56
N LYS A 65 -19.33 2.64 1.45
CA LYS A 65 -20.10 3.91 1.40
C LYS A 65 -21.34 3.87 2.30
N ALA A 66 -22.07 2.75 2.31
CA ALA A 66 -23.21 2.57 3.19
C ALA A 66 -22.82 2.58 4.69
N ASP A 67 -21.67 2.00 5.03
CA ASP A 67 -21.13 2.02 6.39
C ASP A 67 -20.81 3.44 6.84
N ASN A 68 -20.16 4.24 5.99
CA ASN A 68 -19.89 5.65 6.27
C ASN A 68 -21.17 6.45 6.48
N PHE A 69 -22.17 6.25 5.62
CA PHE A 69 -23.46 6.96 5.72
C PHE A 69 -24.19 6.64 7.02
N ALA A 70 -24.19 5.37 7.43
CA ALA A 70 -24.86 4.92 8.64
C ALA A 70 -24.09 5.24 9.93
N ALA A 71 -22.79 5.51 9.85
CA ALA A 71 -21.90 5.75 10.98
C ALA A 71 -22.46 6.76 12.00
N LYS A 72 -23.00 7.88 11.50
CA LYS A 72 -23.54 8.98 12.33
C LYS A 72 -24.68 8.54 13.26
N TYR A 73 -25.41 7.49 12.90
CA TYR A 73 -26.50 6.94 13.72
C TYR A 73 -26.02 5.91 14.75
N ARG A 74 -24.75 5.49 14.66
CA ARG A 74 -24.14 4.42 15.47
C ARG A 74 -23.16 4.95 16.52
N VAL A 75 -22.82 6.24 16.45
CA VAL A 75 -22.08 6.95 17.48
C VAL A 75 -23.00 7.27 18.67
N ASN A 76 -22.47 7.18 19.89
CA ASN A 76 -23.17 7.59 21.09
C ASN A 76 -23.27 9.13 21.10
N PRO A 77 -24.49 9.71 21.09
CA PRO A 77 -24.68 11.16 20.98
C PRO A 77 -24.14 11.92 22.20
N SER A 78 -24.02 11.25 23.35
CA SER A 78 -23.43 11.82 24.57
C SER A 78 -21.91 11.60 24.66
N GLY A 79 -21.29 10.98 23.64
CA GLY A 79 -19.91 10.51 23.70
C GLY A 79 -19.75 9.30 24.64
N GLY A 80 -18.55 9.10 25.18
CA GLY A 80 -18.28 8.05 26.15
C GLY A 80 -16.79 7.88 26.45
N ALA A 81 -16.39 6.69 26.87
CA ALA A 81 -15.02 6.38 27.31
C ALA A 81 -13.92 6.71 26.29
N TYR A 82 -14.27 6.80 25.00
CA TYR A 82 -13.36 7.11 23.90
C TYR A 82 -13.69 8.47 23.25
N GLY A 83 -14.34 9.38 23.98
CA GLY A 83 -14.70 10.71 23.50
C GLY A 83 -15.89 10.70 22.54
N ARG A 84 -15.92 11.69 21.63
CA ARG A 84 -17.04 11.96 20.72
C ARG A 84 -17.32 10.83 19.73
N ASP A 85 -16.31 10.04 19.40
CA ASP A 85 -16.44 8.94 18.44
C ASP A 85 -16.85 7.62 19.11
N THR A 86 -17.15 7.62 20.42
CA THR A 86 -17.56 6.40 21.13
C THR A 86 -18.78 5.78 20.45
N CYS A 87 -18.66 4.52 20.02
CA CYS A 87 -19.79 3.81 19.43
C CYS A 87 -20.85 3.45 20.47
N ARG A 88 -22.11 3.35 20.04
CA ARG A 88 -23.20 2.78 20.84
C ARG A 88 -22.95 1.29 21.11
N ASN A 89 -23.55 0.76 22.18
CA ASN A 89 -23.51 -0.67 22.48
C ASN A 89 -23.90 -1.51 21.26
N GLY A 90 -23.11 -2.56 20.98
CA GLY A 90 -23.29 -3.42 19.81
C GLY A 90 -22.54 -2.96 18.55
N TYR A 91 -21.95 -1.76 18.56
CA TYR A 91 -21.11 -1.25 17.48
C TYR A 91 -19.65 -1.09 17.93
N VAL A 92 -18.76 -1.14 16.96
CA VAL A 92 -17.30 -1.01 17.12
C VAL A 92 -16.75 -0.12 16.00
N TRP A 93 -15.60 0.53 16.20
CA TRP A 93 -14.93 1.26 15.11
C TRP A 93 -14.58 0.31 13.97
N ARG A 94 -14.69 0.72 12.70
CA ARG A 94 -14.43 -0.18 11.58
C ARG A 94 -12.95 -0.57 11.48
N GLU A 95 -12.05 0.34 11.83
CA GLU A 95 -10.59 0.11 11.80
C GLU A 95 -10.08 -0.36 10.43
N ALA A 96 -10.63 0.19 9.34
CA ALA A 96 -10.13 -0.07 7.99
C ALA A 96 -8.77 0.57 7.71
N PHE A 97 -8.38 1.58 8.48
CA PHE A 97 -7.08 2.24 8.47
C PHE A 97 -6.81 2.87 9.85
N PRO A 98 -5.58 3.29 10.17
CA PRO A 98 -5.29 4.00 11.42
C PRO A 98 -6.15 5.27 11.56
N GLY A 99 -6.94 5.36 12.63
CA GLY A 99 -7.86 6.48 12.87
C GLY A 99 -9.26 6.31 12.29
N ASP A 100 -9.60 5.16 11.71
CA ASP A 100 -10.95 4.87 11.21
C ASP A 100 -11.95 4.59 12.34
N HIS A 101 -12.56 5.63 12.87
CA HIS A 101 -13.57 5.56 13.93
C HIS A 101 -15.02 5.41 13.42
N VAL A 102 -15.21 5.02 12.15
CA VAL A 102 -16.54 4.76 11.60
C VAL A 102 -17.22 3.63 12.38
N CYS A 103 -18.30 3.93 13.12
CA CYS A 103 -19.01 2.93 13.91
C CYS A 103 -19.79 1.95 13.02
N VAL A 104 -19.48 0.67 13.16
CA VAL A 104 -20.02 -0.45 12.38
C VAL A 104 -20.28 -1.67 13.27
N THR A 105 -20.94 -2.69 12.75
CA THR A 105 -21.10 -3.96 13.47
C THR A 105 -19.77 -4.73 13.51
N PRO A 106 -19.56 -5.67 14.45
CA PRO A 106 -18.37 -6.52 14.46
C PRO A 106 -18.13 -7.26 13.14
N ALA A 107 -19.21 -7.72 12.48
CA ALA A 107 -19.12 -8.38 11.18
C ALA A 107 -18.67 -7.43 10.05
N GLN A 108 -19.04 -6.14 10.11
CA GLN A 108 -18.59 -5.11 9.17
C GLN A 108 -17.10 -4.81 9.35
N ARG A 109 -16.63 -4.67 10.61
CA ARG A 109 -15.20 -4.57 10.94
C ARG A 109 -14.41 -5.76 10.38
N ALA A 110 -14.91 -6.99 10.55
CA ALA A 110 -14.25 -8.18 10.02
C ALA A 110 -14.14 -8.15 8.48
N ARG A 111 -15.19 -7.67 7.79
CA ARG A 111 -15.14 -7.48 6.33
C ARG A 111 -14.11 -6.45 5.89
N ALA A 112 -14.04 -5.29 6.55
CA ALA A 112 -13.04 -4.28 6.23
C ALA A 112 -11.60 -4.80 6.36
N ARG A 113 -11.32 -5.60 7.40
CA ARG A 113 -10.03 -6.29 7.56
C ARG A 113 -9.77 -7.31 6.46
N HIS A 114 -10.79 -8.08 6.08
CA HIS A 114 -10.68 -9.03 4.97
C HIS A 114 -10.37 -8.32 3.65
N ASP A 115 -11.03 -7.20 3.36
CA ASP A 115 -10.77 -6.40 2.16
C ASP A 115 -9.32 -5.91 2.12
N ASN A 116 -8.80 -5.39 3.24
CA ASN A 116 -7.39 -4.97 3.35
C ASN A 116 -6.43 -6.15 3.14
N ALA A 117 -6.71 -7.31 3.73
CA ALA A 117 -5.87 -8.50 3.58
C ALA A 117 -5.84 -9.04 2.14
N ARG A 118 -6.89 -8.78 1.36
CA ARG A 118 -7.00 -9.20 -0.04
C ARG A 118 -6.48 -8.16 -1.03
N ALA A 119 -6.23 -6.94 -0.58
CA ALA A 119 -5.90 -5.79 -1.42
C ALA A 119 -4.71 -6.09 -2.35
N VAL A 120 -3.63 -6.66 -1.80
CA VAL A 120 -2.40 -6.96 -2.55
C VAL A 120 -2.72 -7.75 -3.81
N GLY A 121 -3.46 -8.86 -3.72
CA GLY A 121 -3.80 -9.70 -4.87
C GLY A 121 -4.78 -9.07 -5.89
N ARG A 122 -5.27 -7.86 -5.63
CA ARG A 122 -6.25 -7.14 -6.45
C ARG A 122 -5.65 -5.94 -7.19
N TYR A 123 -4.40 -5.59 -6.93
CA TYR A 123 -3.65 -4.58 -7.70
C TYR A 123 -3.09 -5.15 -8.99
N GLU A 124 -3.04 -4.37 -10.06
CA GLU A 124 -2.58 -4.82 -11.39
C GLU A 124 -1.13 -5.36 -11.34
N ASN A 125 -0.29 -4.71 -10.53
CA ASN A 125 1.15 -4.99 -10.45
C ASN A 125 1.59 -5.62 -9.13
N SER A 126 0.76 -6.48 -8.53
CA SER A 126 1.22 -7.27 -7.38
C SER A 126 2.18 -8.36 -7.84
N TYR A 127 3.46 -8.17 -7.53
CA TYR A 127 4.54 -9.14 -7.71
C TYR A 127 4.62 -10.10 -6.52
#